data_AF-A0A944ELL5-F1
#
_entry.id   AF-A0A944ELL5-F1
#
_cell.length_a   1.000
_cell.length_b   1.000
_cell.length_c   1.000
_cell.angle_alpha   90.00
_cell.angle_beta   90.00
_cell.angle_gamma   90.00
#
_symmetry.space_group_name_H-M   'P 1'
#
loop_
_entity.id
_entity.type
_entity.pdbx_description
1 polymer ?
#
loop_
_entity_poly.entity_id
_entity_poly.type
_entity_poly.pdbx_seq_one_letter_code
_entity_poly.pdbx_strand_id
1 'polypeptide(L)'
;MRDAAGVKALYGDGDPVLGDRWIPLLGTGGGDFYAAVYEARSPSSRVASVVIGGESRMAYDSVEQMVNAFRNFFRTGVFFIADDGTLDADDDLWISSETGSGRESA
;
A
#
# COMPACT_ATOMS: atom_id res chain seq x y z
N MET A 1 -2.27 0.29 16.85
CA MET A 1 -2.42 -0.47 15.60
C MET A 1 -3.72 -1.25 15.65
N ARG A 2 -4.57 -1.17 14.62
CA ARG A 2 -5.80 -1.99 14.51
C ARG A 2 -5.46 -3.31 13.81
N ASP A 3 -6.14 -4.38 14.20
CA ASP A 3 -6.02 -5.66 13.50
C ASP A 3 -6.84 -5.66 12.19
N ALA A 4 -6.69 -6.74 11.41
CA ALA A 4 -7.37 -6.88 10.13
C ALA A 4 -8.90 -6.80 10.22
N ALA A 5 -9.49 -7.30 11.32
CA ALA A 5 -10.93 -7.25 11.55
C ALA A 5 -11.41 -5.82 11.78
N GLY A 6 -10.68 -5.04 12.58
CA GLY A 6 -10.95 -3.62 12.81
C GLY A 6 -10.84 -2.78 11.55
N VAL A 7 -9.89 -3.09 10.66
CA VAL A 7 -9.75 -2.41 9.36
C VAL A 7 -10.93 -2.73 8.44
N LYS A 8 -11.33 -4.00 8.33
CA LYS A 8 -12.49 -4.44 7.53
C LYS A 8 -13.84 -3.91 8.02
N ALA A 9 -13.98 -3.56 9.30
CA ALA A 9 -15.20 -2.97 9.82
C ALA A 9 -15.37 -1.49 9.45
N LEU A 10 -14.26 -0.76 9.27
CA LEU A 10 -14.27 0.66 8.90
C LEU A 10 -14.35 0.86 7.38
N TYR A 11 -13.57 0.06 6.65
CA TYR A 11 -13.51 0.10 5.19
C TYR A 11 -14.29 -1.12 4.70
N GLY A 12 -15.41 -0.88 4.04
CA GLY A 12 -16.33 -1.92 3.57
C GLY A 12 -16.62 -1.79 2.08
N ASP A 13 -17.62 -2.54 1.63
CA ASP A 13 -18.01 -2.73 0.21
C ASP A 13 -18.40 -1.44 -0.54
N GLY A 14 -18.44 -0.30 0.14
CA GLY A 14 -18.72 1.02 -0.43
C GLY A 14 -17.51 1.75 -1.02
N ASP A 15 -16.28 1.26 -0.78
CA ASP A 15 -15.10 1.81 -1.45
C ASP A 15 -15.05 1.31 -2.91
N PRO A 16 -15.02 2.21 -3.90
CA PRO A 16 -15.10 1.84 -5.32
C PRO A 16 -13.86 1.09 -5.83
N VAL A 17 -12.73 1.17 -5.13
CA VAL A 17 -11.48 0.48 -5.47
C VAL A 17 -11.40 -0.87 -4.76
N LEU A 18 -11.79 -0.94 -3.49
CA LEU A 18 -11.67 -2.15 -2.69
C LEU A 18 -12.81 -3.15 -2.96
N GLY A 19 -14.04 -2.65 -3.13
CA GLY A 19 -15.25 -3.48 -3.20
C GLY A 19 -15.39 -4.43 -2.01
N ASP A 20 -15.93 -5.63 -2.26
CA ASP A 20 -16.15 -6.68 -1.26
C ASP A 20 -15.00 -7.69 -1.15
N ARG A 21 -14.10 -7.73 -2.14
CA ARG A 21 -13.10 -8.80 -2.34
C ARG A 21 -11.68 -8.37 -2.01
N TRP A 22 -11.46 -7.98 -0.77
CA TRP A 22 -10.13 -7.53 -0.36
C TRP A 22 -9.78 -7.96 1.06
N ILE A 23 -8.47 -7.97 1.35
CA ILE A 23 -7.92 -8.13 2.71
C ILE A 23 -6.79 -7.12 2.95
N PRO A 24 -6.63 -6.59 4.17
CA PRO A 24 -5.48 -5.76 4.49
C PRO A 24 -4.20 -6.61 4.49
N LEU A 25 -3.14 -6.07 3.92
CA LEU A 25 -1.81 -6.68 3.89
C LEU A 25 -0.89 -6.05 4.94
N LEU A 26 -0.87 -4.72 5.00
CA LEU A 26 0.12 -3.97 5.79
C LEU A 26 -0.44 -2.60 6.16
N GLY A 27 -0.42 -2.28 7.45
CA GLY A 27 -0.82 -0.97 7.97
C GLY A 27 0.40 -0.13 8.38
N THR A 28 0.25 1.19 8.29
CA THR A 28 1.22 2.19 8.75
C THR A 28 0.87 2.67 10.16
N GLY A 29 1.79 3.41 10.81
CA GLY A 29 1.53 4.06 12.10
C GLY A 29 0.36 5.07 12.05
N GLY A 30 0.19 5.77 10.92
CA GLY A 30 -0.86 6.76 10.70
C GLY A 30 -2.26 6.17 10.42
N GLY A 31 -2.35 4.86 10.20
CA GLY A 31 -3.60 4.14 9.93
C GLY A 31 -3.89 3.91 8.44
N ASP A 32 -3.08 4.47 7.54
CA ASP A 32 -3.08 4.10 6.12
C ASP A 32 -2.67 2.65 5.95
N PHE A 33 -3.10 2.00 4.88
CA PHE A 33 -2.77 0.60 4.65
C PHE A 33 -2.76 0.20 3.17
N TYR A 34 -2.11 -0.92 2.90
CA TYR A 34 -2.17 -1.62 1.63
C TYR A 34 -3.12 -2.81 1.74
N ALA A 35 -3.94 -3.02 0.71
CA ALA A 35 -4.88 -4.12 0.63
C ALA A 35 -4.70 -4.93 -0.65
N ALA A 36 -4.74 -6.26 -0.54
CA ALA A 36 -4.89 -7.12 -1.70
C ALA A 36 -6.35 -7.08 -2.15
N VAL A 37 -6.59 -6.75 -3.41
CA VAL A 37 -7.91 -6.73 -4.05
C VAL A 37 -7.96 -7.87 -5.07
N TYR A 38 -8.87 -8.80 -4.87
CA TYR A 38 -9.08 -9.94 -5.74
C TYR A 38 -10.02 -9.60 -6.89
N GLU A 39 -9.53 -9.76 -8.12
CA GLU A 39 -10.32 -9.62 -9.33
C GLU A 39 -10.62 -11.01 -9.93
N ALA A 40 -11.90 -11.36 -10.09
CA ALA A 40 -12.31 -12.70 -10.55
C ALA A 40 -11.79 -13.11 -11.94
N ARG A 41 -11.36 -12.13 -12.74
CA ARG A 41 -10.86 -12.33 -14.10
C ARG A 41 -9.33 -12.29 -14.20
N SER A 42 -8.66 -12.04 -13.08
CA SER A 42 -7.20 -12.00 -13.00
C SER A 42 -6.70 -13.18 -12.16
N PRO A 43 -5.60 -13.84 -12.57
CA PRO A 43 -4.96 -14.85 -11.74
C PRO A 43 -4.26 -14.23 -10.52
N SER A 44 -4.05 -12.91 -10.51
CA SER A 44 -3.27 -12.20 -9.49
C SER A 44 -4.14 -11.15 -8.81
N SER A 45 -4.07 -11.09 -7.48
CA SER A 45 -4.65 -9.97 -6.71
C SER A 45 -3.79 -8.73 -6.91
N ARG A 46 -4.44 -7.61 -7.24
CA ARG A 46 -3.82 -6.29 -7.30
C ARG A 46 -3.70 -5.72 -5.89
N VAL A 47 -2.96 -4.63 -5.74
CA VAL A 47 -2.79 -3.98 -4.44
C VAL A 47 -3.31 -2.55 -4.51
N ALA A 48 -4.22 -2.22 -3.61
CA ALA A 48 -4.68 -0.86 -3.38
C ALA A 48 -3.91 -0.22 -2.21
N SER A 49 -3.61 1.07 -2.34
CA SER A 49 -3.20 1.97 -1.26
C SER A 49 -4.45 2.69 -0.76
N VAL A 50 -4.65 2.67 0.57
CA VAL A 50 -5.79 3.29 1.23
C VAL A 50 -5.28 4.33 2.21
N VAL A 51 -5.66 5.59 1.98
CA VAL A 51 -5.32 6.72 2.84
C VAL A 51 -6.52 7.08 3.70
N ILE A 52 -6.35 7.21 5.01
CA ILE A 52 -7.45 7.60 5.89
C ILE A 52 -7.96 9.00 5.53
N GLY A 53 -9.25 9.10 5.23
CA GLY A 53 -9.89 10.35 4.81
C GLY A 53 -9.58 10.77 3.36
N GLY A 54 -8.80 9.96 2.62
CA GLY A 54 -8.51 10.14 1.20
C GLY A 54 -9.21 9.11 0.32
N GLU A 55 -8.98 9.22 -0.99
CA GLU A 55 -9.43 8.23 -1.97
C GLU A 55 -8.45 7.06 -2.05
N SER A 56 -9.00 5.84 -2.03
CA SER A 56 -8.23 4.63 -2.34
C SER A 56 -7.77 4.63 -3.79
N ARG A 57 -6.59 4.05 -4.05
CA ARG A 57 -6.03 3.93 -5.42
C ARG A 57 -5.34 2.60 -5.62
N MET A 58 -5.41 2.05 -6.83
CA MET A 58 -4.57 0.91 -7.20
C MET A 58 -3.10 1.36 -7.24
N ALA A 59 -2.25 0.70 -6.45
CA ALA A 59 -0.84 1.03 -6.30
C ALA A 59 0.07 0.03 -7.02
N TYR A 60 -0.30 -1.25 -7.05
CA TYR A 60 0.47 -2.30 -7.72
C TYR A 60 -0.45 -3.29 -8.43
N ASP A 61 0.05 -3.87 -9.53
CA ASP A 61 -0.66 -4.89 -10.31
C ASP A 61 -0.55 -6.29 -9.71
N SER A 62 0.38 -6.51 -8.76
CA SER A 62 0.41 -7.72 -7.95
C SER A 62 1.03 -7.52 -6.57
N VAL A 63 0.77 -8.46 -5.66
CA VAL A 63 1.44 -8.52 -4.35
C VAL A 63 2.95 -8.70 -4.51
N GLU A 64 3.41 -9.48 -5.48
CA GLU A 64 4.84 -9.66 -5.76
C GLU A 64 5.50 -8.35 -6.20
N GLN A 65 4.82 -7.54 -7.00
CA GLN A 65 5.31 -6.22 -7.39
C GLN A 65 5.43 -5.30 -6.16
N MET A 66 4.43 -5.30 -5.27
CA MET A 66 4.50 -4.58 -3.99
C MET A 66 5.70 -5.04 -3.16
N VAL A 67 5.89 -6.36 -2.99
CA VAL A 67 7.01 -6.92 -2.22
C VAL A 67 8.35 -6.50 -2.81
N ASN A 68 8.50 -6.52 -4.13
CA ASN A 68 9.74 -6.09 -4.79
C ASN A 68 10.00 -4.58 -4.58
N ALA A 69 8.97 -3.75 -4.68
CA ALA A 69 9.08 -2.31 -4.40
C ALA A 69 9.46 -2.06 -2.94
N PHE A 70 8.76 -2.68 -1.99
CA PHE A 70 9.01 -2.52 -0.55
C PHE A 70 10.39 -2.99 -0.16
N ARG A 71 10.85 -4.14 -0.70
CA ARG A 71 12.23 -4.61 -0.53
C ARG A 71 13.24 -3.54 -0.94
N ASN A 72 13.00 -2.87 -2.07
CA ASN A 72 13.88 -1.79 -2.52
C ASN A 72 13.79 -0.57 -1.60
N PHE A 73 12.60 -0.18 -1.16
CA PHE A 73 12.42 0.93 -0.23
C PHE A 73 13.12 0.71 1.12
N PHE A 74 13.04 -0.49 1.69
CA PHE A 74 13.83 -0.82 2.88
C PHE A 74 15.34 -0.76 2.60
N ARG A 75 15.78 -1.27 1.44
CA ARG A 75 17.20 -1.27 1.07
C ARG A 75 17.75 0.15 0.87
N THR A 76 16.93 1.08 0.40
CA THR A 76 17.32 2.48 0.15
C THR A 76 17.03 3.41 1.33
N GLY A 77 16.46 2.90 2.42
CA GLY A 77 16.11 3.70 3.61
C GLY A 77 14.83 4.53 3.45
N VAL A 78 14.08 4.36 2.36
CA VAL A 78 12.77 5.01 2.17
C VAL A 78 11.77 4.49 3.20
N PHE A 79 11.78 3.18 3.46
CA PHE A 79 10.98 2.59 4.55
C PHE A 79 11.88 2.13 5.69
N PHE A 80 11.40 2.35 6.91
CA PHE A 80 12.06 1.93 8.13
C PHE A 80 11.04 1.63 9.23
N ILE A 81 11.49 0.96 10.29
CA ILE A 81 10.68 0.70 11.47
C ILE A 81 11.05 1.75 12.52
N ALA A 82 10.09 2.56 12.94
CA ALA A 82 10.27 3.56 13.99
C ALA A 82 10.47 2.91 15.37
N ASP A 83 10.88 3.70 16.36
CA ASP A 83 11.19 3.20 17.71
C ASP A 83 9.97 2.54 18.41
N ASP A 84 8.75 2.90 18.00
CA ASP A 84 7.50 2.33 18.52
C ASP A 84 7.07 1.04 17.78
N GLY A 85 7.89 0.56 16.84
CA GLY A 85 7.65 -0.64 16.05
C GLY A 85 6.73 -0.45 14.85
N THR A 86 6.34 0.79 14.52
CA THR A 86 5.52 1.09 13.35
C THR A 86 6.36 1.18 12.08
N LEU A 87 5.76 0.80 10.94
CA LEU A 87 6.33 1.08 9.63
C LEU A 87 6.12 2.57 9.30
N ASP A 88 7.21 3.24 9.00
CA ASP A 88 7.25 4.65 8.63
C ASP A 88 8.08 4.86 7.34
N ALA A 89 7.96 6.05 6.76
CA ALA A 89 8.64 6.42 5.51
C ALA A 89 9.39 7.75 5.64
N ASP A 90 10.53 7.85 4.95
CA ASP A 90 11.22 9.11 4.75
C ASP A 90 10.61 9.81 3.54
N ASP A 91 9.77 10.83 3.79
CA ASP A 91 9.01 11.54 2.75
C ASP A 91 9.91 12.16 1.68
N ASP A 92 11.09 12.65 2.05
CA ASP A 92 12.03 13.28 1.10
C ASP A 92 12.65 12.23 0.16
N LEU A 93 13.02 11.07 0.71
CA LEU A 93 13.50 9.93 -0.08
C LEU A 93 12.38 9.29 -0.91
N TRP A 94 11.15 9.29 -0.40
CA TRP A 94 10.00 8.74 -1.11
C TRP A 94 9.63 9.61 -2.33
N ILE A 95 9.48 10.93 -2.15
CA ILE A 95 9.18 11.89 -3.22
C ILE A 95 10.23 11.83 -4.33
N SER A 96 11.52 11.75 -3.96
CA SER A 96 12.60 11.64 -4.94
C SER A 96 12.59 10.31 -5.71
N SER A 97 12.12 9.22 -5.10
CA SER A 97 11.95 7.91 -5.76
C SER A 97 10.75 7.85 -6.72
N GLU A 98 9.63 8.50 -6.39
CA GLU A 98 8.45 8.61 -7.28
C GLU A 98 8.72 9.54 -8.46
N THR A 99 9.40 10.67 -8.25
CA THR A 99 9.70 11.63 -9.32
C THR A 99 10.87 11.21 -10.23
N GLY A 100 11.81 10.41 -9.73
CA GLY A 100 12.93 9.86 -10.50
C GLY A 100 12.55 8.74 -11.48
N SER A 101 11.43 8.04 -11.23
CA SER A 101 10.98 6.92 -12.08
C SER A 101 10.17 7.35 -13.31
N GLY A 102 10.04 8.66 -13.56
CA GLY A 102 9.25 9.26 -14.65
C GLY A 102 10.01 9.73 -15.89
N ARG A 103 11.33 9.48 -16.00
CA ARG A 103 12.11 9.86 -17.20
C ARG A 103 13.20 8.83 -17.56
N GLU A 104 12.78 7.67 -18.06
CA GLU A 104 13.54 6.95 -19.07
C GLU A 104 12.59 6.44 -20.14
N SER A 105 12.28 7.30 -21.11
CA SER A 105 11.84 6.98 -22.48
C SER A 105 11.76 8.28 -23.28
N ALA A 106 12.90 8.71 -23.84
CA ALA A 106 13.04 9.41 -25.12
C ALA A 106 14.52 9.72 -25.35
#